data_AF-A0A2N3V8B8-F1
#
_entry.id   AF-A0A2N3V8B8-F1
#
_cell.length_a   1.000
_cell.length_b   1.000
_cell.length_c   1.000
_cell.angle_alpha   90.00
_cell.angle_beta   90.00
_cell.angle_gamma   90.00
#
_symmetry.space_group_name_H-M   'P 1'
#
loop_
_entity.id
_entity.type
_entity.pdbx_description
1 polymer ?
#
loop_
_entity_poly.entity_id
_entity_poly.type
_entity_poly.pdbx_seq_one_letter_code
_entity_poly.pdbx_strand_id
1 'polypeptide(L)'
;MPVPPLVTKEQVREFLAEAFPTQTFSVIEFNHGWVCRPELSPEQKTAGQGLGQTCYVLNKQTGVVTVHPSLHPWTIGETYDQAIETGQPVNGRQIYPKRRRATFQRLTESPETITYQVTVTSLDNPPGPPETYQLTFNKQTLKRDQRGPMDSLVISKAQWLRRRQQTWPTDGAIED
;
A
#
# COMPACT_ATOMS: atom_id res chain seq x y z
N MET A 1 14.10 -9.58 6.60
CA MET A 1 14.73 -10.86 6.20
C MET A 1 14.46 -11.08 4.72
N PRO A 2 15.37 -11.69 3.94
CA PRO A 2 15.05 -12.09 2.58
C PRO A 2 13.90 -13.09 2.61
N VAL A 3 12.86 -12.86 1.81
CA VAL A 3 11.78 -13.82 1.62
C VAL A 3 12.35 -14.99 0.81
N PRO A 4 12.15 -16.25 1.23
CA PRO A 4 12.58 -17.39 0.42
C PRO A 4 11.89 -17.34 -0.95
N PRO A 5 12.53 -17.83 -2.03
CA PRO A 5 11.93 -17.82 -3.36
C PRO A 5 10.54 -18.45 -3.37
N LEU A 6 9.58 -17.78 -3.99
CA LEU A 6 8.19 -18.22 -4.08
C LEU A 6 7.99 -19.03 -5.36
N VAL A 7 8.09 -20.35 -5.21
CA VAL A 7 8.17 -21.30 -6.34
C VAL A 7 6.81 -21.92 -6.65
N THR A 8 5.93 -22.10 -5.66
CA THR A 8 4.63 -22.75 -5.86
C THR A 8 3.45 -21.79 -5.69
N LYS A 9 2.31 -22.13 -6.30
CA LYS A 9 1.06 -21.36 -6.16
C LYS A 9 0.59 -21.29 -4.70
N GLU A 10 0.81 -22.36 -3.94
CA GLU A 10 0.45 -22.46 -2.53
C GLU A 10 1.28 -21.49 -1.69
N GLN A 11 2.61 -21.47 -1.87
CA GLN A 11 3.50 -20.52 -1.19
C GLN A 11 3.11 -19.07 -1.48
N VAL A 12 2.77 -18.78 -2.73
CA VAL A 12 2.31 -17.45 -3.14
C VAL A 12 1.01 -17.08 -2.46
N ARG A 13 0.05 -18.00 -2.39
CA ARG A 13 -1.24 -17.75 -1.72
C ARG A 13 -1.07 -17.51 -0.23
N GLU A 14 -0.23 -18.30 0.44
CA GLU A 14 0.10 -18.11 1.85
C GLU A 14 0.77 -16.76 2.09
N PHE A 15 1.75 -16.41 1.26
CA PHE A 15 2.43 -15.11 1.31
C PHE A 15 1.45 -13.94 1.11
N LEU A 16 0.54 -14.05 0.12
CA LEU A 16 -0.48 -13.03 -0.13
C LEU A 16 -1.52 -12.95 0.99
N ALA A 17 -1.86 -14.06 1.64
CA ALA A 17 -2.77 -14.06 2.78
C ALA A 17 -2.14 -13.37 4.00
N GLU A 18 -0.83 -13.49 4.20
CA GLU A 18 -0.11 -12.73 5.23
C GLU A 18 -0.06 -11.23 4.89
N ALA A 19 0.26 -10.89 3.65
CA ALA A 19 0.38 -9.49 3.20
C ALA A 19 -0.99 -8.78 3.08
N PHE A 20 -2.06 -9.50 2.73
CA PHE A 20 -3.40 -8.98 2.46
C PHE A 20 -4.48 -9.88 3.08
N PRO A 21 -4.62 -9.90 4.42
CA PRO A 21 -5.43 -10.89 5.14
C PRO A 21 -6.94 -10.83 4.85
N THR A 22 -7.42 -9.76 4.23
CA THR A 22 -8.83 -9.59 3.89
C THR A 22 -9.13 -9.84 2.40
N GLN A 23 -8.17 -10.35 1.63
CA GLN A 23 -8.32 -10.56 0.18
C GLN A 23 -7.86 -11.95 -0.22
N THR A 24 -8.58 -12.56 -1.16
CA THR A 24 -8.14 -13.78 -1.85
C THR A 24 -7.74 -13.44 -3.27
N PHE A 25 -6.81 -14.22 -3.83
CA PHE A 25 -6.22 -13.93 -5.13
C PHE A 25 -6.24 -15.15 -6.04
N SER A 26 -6.62 -14.90 -7.29
CA SER A 26 -6.26 -15.74 -8.41
C SER A 26 -4.83 -15.40 -8.83
N VAL A 27 -4.03 -16.42 -9.14
CA VAL A 27 -2.59 -16.26 -9.44
C VAL A 27 -2.23 -16.93 -10.76
N ILE A 28 -1.48 -16.22 -11.59
CA ILE A 28 -0.94 -16.69 -12.87
C ILE A 28 0.58 -16.60 -12.79
N GLU A 29 1.25 -17.67 -13.18
CA GLU A 29 2.71 -17.78 -13.11
C GLU A 29 3.37 -17.17 -14.35
N PHE A 30 4.47 -16.45 -14.13
CA PHE A 30 5.37 -15.90 -15.14
C PHE A 30 6.84 -16.18 -14.75
N ASN A 31 7.82 -15.84 -15.58
CA ASN A 31 9.22 -16.22 -15.36
C ASN A 31 9.78 -15.60 -14.08
N HIS A 32 9.53 -14.29 -13.89
CA HIS A 32 10.10 -13.51 -12.79
C HIS A 32 9.08 -13.12 -11.72
N GLY A 33 7.81 -13.42 -11.93
CA GLY A 33 6.75 -13.04 -11.00
C GLY A 33 5.49 -13.88 -11.06
N TRP A 34 4.56 -13.53 -10.18
CA TRP A 34 3.19 -14.05 -10.14
C TRP A 34 2.25 -12.87 -10.33
N VAL A 35 1.41 -12.92 -11.36
CA VAL A 35 0.35 -11.92 -11.53
C VAL A 35 -0.83 -12.33 -10.66
N CYS A 36 -1.22 -11.47 -9.73
CA CYS A 36 -2.24 -11.73 -8.73
C CYS A 36 -3.42 -10.78 -8.95
N ARG A 37 -4.63 -11.33 -9.02
CA ARG A 37 -5.86 -10.54 -9.15
C ARG A 37 -6.83 -10.89 -8.02
N PRO A 38 -7.34 -9.87 -7.28
CA PRO A 38 -8.33 -10.11 -6.24
C PRO A 38 -9.54 -10.85 -6.79
N GLU A 39 -9.90 -11.94 -6.14
CA GLU A 39 -11.15 -12.63 -6.44
C GLU A 39 -12.30 -11.80 -5.88
N LEU A 40 -13.28 -11.53 -6.73
CA LEU A 40 -14.49 -10.83 -6.32
C LEU A 40 -15.47 -11.81 -5.71
N SER A 41 -16.08 -11.42 -4.59
CA SER A 41 -17.25 -12.11 -4.06
C SER A 41 -18.41 -12.01 -5.07
N PRO A 42 -19.39 -12.93 -5.02
CA PRO A 42 -20.58 -12.88 -5.87
C PRO A 42 -21.33 -11.54 -5.79
N GLU A 43 -21.36 -10.93 -4.61
CA GLU A 43 -21.98 -9.62 -4.36
C GLU A 43 -21.23 -8.50 -5.10
N GLN A 44 -19.89 -8.51 -5.05
CA GLN A 44 -19.05 -7.52 -5.72
C GLN A 44 -19.12 -7.64 -7.24
N LYS A 45 -19.24 -8.87 -7.77
CA LYS A 45 -19.47 -9.12 -9.20
C LYS A 45 -20.80 -8.53 -9.65
N THR A 46 -21.86 -8.77 -8.88
CA THR A 46 -23.21 -8.24 -9.16
C THR A 46 -23.24 -6.71 -9.08
N ALA A 47 -22.46 -6.11 -8.18
CA ALA A 47 -22.31 -4.66 -8.05
C ALA A 47 -21.41 -4.01 -9.12
N GLY A 48 -20.94 -4.76 -10.14
CA GLY A 48 -20.13 -4.23 -11.22
C GLY A 48 -18.68 -3.86 -10.84
N GLN A 49 -18.18 -4.31 -9.69
CA GLN A 49 -16.84 -3.98 -9.19
C GLN A 49 -15.70 -4.72 -9.92
N GLY A 50 -16.01 -5.43 -11.00
CA GLY A 50 -15.04 -6.11 -11.88
C GLY A 50 -14.31 -5.20 -12.86
N LEU A 51 -14.86 -4.02 -13.15
CA LEU A 51 -14.27 -3.06 -14.07
C LEU A 51 -13.24 -2.19 -13.34
N GLY A 52 -12.03 -2.07 -13.89
CA GLY A 52 -10.95 -1.28 -13.30
C GLY A 52 -10.25 -1.93 -12.11
N GLN A 53 -10.38 -3.26 -11.93
CA GLN A 53 -9.59 -3.94 -10.90
C GLN A 53 -8.10 -3.77 -11.18
N THR A 54 -7.37 -3.36 -10.15
CA THR A 54 -5.91 -3.36 -10.15
C THR A 54 -5.40 -4.80 -10.14
N CYS A 55 -4.36 -5.04 -10.92
CA CYS A 55 -3.59 -6.27 -10.83
C CYS A 55 -2.35 -6.03 -9.99
N TYR A 56 -1.88 -7.07 -9.33
CA TYR A 56 -0.64 -7.06 -8.59
C TYR A 56 0.37 -7.98 -9.26
N VAL A 57 1.65 -7.70 -9.10
CA VAL A 57 2.72 -8.63 -9.44
C VAL A 57 3.60 -8.86 -8.23
N LEU A 58 3.73 -10.11 -7.84
CA LEU A 58 4.63 -10.59 -6.79
C LEU A 58 5.91 -11.12 -7.44
N ASN A 59 7.04 -10.47 -7.14
CA ASN A 59 8.35 -10.91 -7.60
C ASN A 59 8.76 -12.22 -6.92
N LYS A 60 9.09 -13.25 -7.72
CA LYS A 60 9.43 -14.60 -7.24
C LYS A 60 10.66 -14.65 -6.33
N GLN A 61 11.63 -13.76 -6.54
CA GLN A 61 12.93 -13.80 -5.86
C GLN A 61 12.98 -12.92 -4.62
N THR A 62 12.27 -11.79 -4.65
CA THR A 62 12.39 -10.74 -3.62
C THR A 62 11.18 -10.66 -2.70
N GLY A 63 10.05 -11.28 -3.08
CA GLY A 63 8.79 -11.14 -2.35
C GLY A 63 8.15 -9.75 -2.47
N VAL A 64 8.67 -8.87 -3.32
CA VAL A 64 8.10 -7.53 -3.55
C VAL A 64 6.77 -7.66 -4.31
N VAL A 65 5.72 -7.05 -3.78
CA VAL A 65 4.42 -6.91 -4.47
C VAL A 65 4.30 -5.50 -5.02
N THR A 66 4.02 -5.41 -6.31
CA THR A 66 3.75 -4.16 -7.02
C THR A 66 2.30 -4.10 -7.46
N VAL A 67 1.67 -2.92 -7.41
CA VAL A 67 0.37 -2.66 -8.02
C VAL A 67 0.55 -2.05 -9.40
N HIS A 68 -0.22 -2.54 -10.36
CA HIS A 68 -0.15 -2.17 -11.77
C HIS A 68 -1.48 -1.57 -12.26
N PRO A 69 -1.45 -0.75 -13.33
CA PRO A 69 -2.66 -0.28 -14.01
C PRO A 69 -3.58 -1.43 -14.44
N SER A 70 -4.85 -1.12 -14.70
CA SER A 70 -5.85 -2.09 -15.18
C SER A 70 -5.60 -2.49 -16.64
N LEU A 71 -4.56 -3.28 -16.85
CA LEU A 71 -4.27 -4.00 -18.09
C LEU A 71 -4.67 -5.47 -17.95
N HIS A 72 -4.69 -6.18 -19.08
CA HIS A 72 -4.94 -7.62 -19.06
C HIS A 72 -3.82 -8.35 -18.27
N PRO A 73 -4.14 -9.31 -17.38
CA PRO A 73 -3.16 -9.97 -16.53
C PRO A 73 -1.97 -10.56 -17.28
N TRP A 74 -2.20 -11.13 -18.47
CA TRP A 74 -1.13 -11.65 -19.32
C TRP A 74 -0.15 -10.58 -19.78
N THR A 75 -0.67 -9.44 -20.25
CA THR A 75 0.16 -8.32 -20.69
C THR A 75 1.00 -7.77 -19.54
N ILE A 76 0.46 -7.74 -18.32
CA ILE A 76 1.20 -7.32 -17.13
C ILE A 76 2.34 -8.31 -16.83
N GLY A 77 2.10 -9.62 -16.91
CA GLY A 77 3.13 -10.63 -16.70
C GLY A 77 4.26 -10.54 -17.73
N GLU A 78 3.93 -10.45 -19.02
CA GLU A 78 4.91 -10.33 -20.11
C GLU A 78 5.75 -9.05 -19.99
N THR A 79 5.11 -7.90 -19.75
CA THR A 79 5.83 -6.62 -19.58
C THR A 79 6.69 -6.61 -18.32
N TYR A 80 6.26 -7.30 -17.27
CA TYR A 80 7.05 -7.47 -16.05
C TYR A 80 8.30 -8.30 -16.31
N ASP A 81 8.15 -9.48 -16.93
CA ASP A 81 9.29 -10.34 -17.26
C ASP A 81 10.28 -9.61 -18.16
N GLN A 82 9.79 -8.95 -19.22
CA GLN A 82 10.63 -8.16 -20.11
C GLN A 82 11.38 -7.05 -19.37
N ALA A 83 10.72 -6.34 -18.45
CA ALA A 83 11.39 -5.29 -17.67
C ALA A 83 12.53 -5.84 -16.81
N ILE A 84 12.31 -6.99 -16.16
CA ILE A 84 13.35 -7.65 -15.36
C ILE A 84 14.51 -8.15 -16.24
N GLU A 85 14.22 -8.84 -17.34
CA GLU A 85 15.22 -9.40 -18.26
C GLU A 85 16.09 -8.30 -18.90
N THR A 86 15.50 -7.14 -19.19
CA THR A 86 16.20 -6.00 -19.81
C THR A 86 16.78 -5.00 -18.81
N GLY A 87 16.61 -5.23 -17.51
CA GLY A 87 17.03 -4.31 -16.44
C GLY A 87 16.29 -2.97 -16.45
N GLN A 88 15.11 -2.89 -17.09
CA GLN A 88 14.28 -1.70 -17.11
C GLN A 88 13.44 -1.58 -15.83
N PRO A 89 13.05 -0.36 -15.43
CA PRO A 89 12.13 -0.18 -14.32
C PRO A 89 10.78 -0.85 -14.57
N VAL A 90 10.30 -1.62 -13.59
CA VAL A 90 8.93 -2.16 -13.62
C VAL A 90 7.92 -1.03 -13.53
N ASN A 91 6.92 -1.01 -14.40
CA ASN A 91 5.84 -0.02 -14.42
C ASN A 91 4.75 -0.30 -13.37
N GLY A 92 5.17 -0.45 -12.10
CA GLY A 92 4.29 -0.72 -10.98
C GLY A 92 4.81 -0.07 -9.70
N ARG A 93 3.90 0.27 -8.78
CA ARG A 93 4.27 0.83 -7.48
C ARG A 93 4.38 -0.29 -6.45
N GLN A 94 5.50 -0.40 -5.74
CA GLN A 94 5.60 -1.33 -4.61
C GLN A 94 4.57 -0.99 -3.54
N ILE A 95 3.86 -2.01 -3.07
CA ILE A 95 2.89 -1.91 -1.98
C ILE A 95 3.20 -2.88 -0.83
N TYR A 96 4.09 -3.85 -1.05
CA TYR A 96 4.59 -4.78 -0.04
C TYR A 96 6.03 -5.24 -0.37
N PRO A 97 6.90 -5.46 0.63
CA PRO A 97 6.70 -5.10 2.04
C PRO A 97 6.57 -3.58 2.18
N LYS A 98 5.87 -3.17 3.24
CA LYS A 98 5.79 -1.78 3.66
C LYS A 98 7.19 -1.29 4.01
N ARG A 99 7.56 -0.12 3.48
CA ARG A 99 8.91 0.46 3.67
C ARG A 99 8.92 1.57 4.69
N ARG A 100 7.77 2.16 5.01
CA ARG A 100 7.67 3.25 5.98
C ARG A 100 6.49 3.05 6.91
N ARG A 101 6.67 3.44 8.16
CA ARG A 101 5.60 3.59 9.15
C ARG A 101 5.57 5.02 9.63
N ALA A 102 4.41 5.68 9.54
CA ALA A 102 4.14 6.93 10.22
C ALA A 102 3.32 6.68 11.47
N THR A 103 3.74 7.25 12.58
CA THR A 103 2.90 7.46 13.76
C THR A 103 2.57 8.95 13.85
N PHE A 104 1.39 9.28 14.34
CA PHE A 104 0.99 10.67 14.52
C PHE A 104 0.32 10.87 15.88
N GLN A 105 0.55 12.02 16.49
CA GLN A 105 -0.05 12.43 17.75
C GLN A 105 -0.53 13.86 17.65
N ARG A 106 -1.76 14.13 18.09
CA ARG A 106 -2.41 15.43 18.03
C ARG A 106 -1.74 16.36 19.02
N LEU A 107 -1.17 17.45 18.51
CA LEU A 107 -0.60 18.52 19.33
C LEU A 107 -1.68 19.53 19.71
N THR A 108 -2.39 20.04 18.71
CA THR A 108 -3.40 21.08 18.90
C THR A 108 -4.59 20.86 17.98
N GLU A 109 -5.76 21.31 18.43
CA GLU A 109 -7.00 21.25 17.68
C GLU A 109 -7.76 22.56 17.87
N SER A 110 -8.11 23.20 16.75
CA SER A 110 -9.03 24.35 16.71
C SER A 110 -10.31 23.93 15.97
N PRO A 111 -11.38 24.76 15.92
CA PRO A 111 -12.57 24.42 15.13
C PRO A 111 -12.27 24.15 13.64
N GLU A 112 -11.27 24.81 13.07
CA GLU A 112 -10.98 24.78 11.63
C GLU A 112 -9.78 23.89 11.28
N THR A 113 -8.77 23.84 12.15
CA THR A 113 -7.49 23.20 11.88
C THR A 113 -7.14 22.19 12.95
N ILE A 114 -6.25 21.27 12.58
CA ILE A 114 -5.67 20.31 13.51
C ILE A 114 -4.19 20.18 13.18
N THR A 115 -3.37 20.07 14.22
CA THR A 115 -1.92 19.90 14.10
C THR A 115 -1.53 18.59 14.75
N TYR A 116 -0.81 17.77 14.01
CA TYR A 116 -0.21 16.53 14.48
C TYR A 116 1.31 16.63 14.46
N GLN A 117 1.97 16.02 15.44
CA GLN A 117 3.36 15.61 15.32
C GLN A 117 3.39 14.25 14.62
N VAL A 118 4.07 14.17 13.49
CA VAL A 118 4.22 12.94 12.71
C VAL A 118 5.66 12.46 12.87
N THR A 119 5.83 11.17 13.17
CA THR A 119 7.13 10.50 13.19
C THR A 119 7.12 9.38 12.17
N VAL A 120 8.01 9.46 11.19
CA VAL A 120 8.16 8.50 10.10
C VAL A 120 9.41 7.67 10.35
N THR A 121 9.26 6.35 10.35
CA THR A 121 10.34 5.40 10.53
C THR A 121 10.44 4.53 9.27
N SER A 122 11.66 4.35 8.75
CA SER A 122 11.93 3.35 7.71
C SER A 122 11.82 1.95 8.31
N LEU A 123 11.15 1.06 7.58
CA LEU A 123 11.03 -0.37 7.87
C LEU A 123 12.08 -1.19 7.09
N ASP A 124 13.01 -0.53 6.40
CA ASP A 124 14.14 -1.18 5.75
C ASP A 124 15.08 -1.79 6.80
N ASN A 125 15.99 -2.67 6.36
CA ASN A 125 17.00 -3.27 7.22
C ASN A 125 18.42 -3.00 6.67
N PRO A 126 19.24 -2.19 7.36
CA PRO A 126 18.96 -1.51 8.63
C PRO A 126 17.98 -0.34 8.48
N PRO A 127 17.21 0.00 9.52
CA PRO A 127 16.30 1.14 9.46
C PRO A 127 17.09 2.45 9.41
N GLY A 128 16.65 3.38 8.57
CA GLY A 128 17.13 4.77 8.59
C GLY A 128 16.70 5.51 9.86
N PRO A 129 17.31 6.67 10.16
CA PRO A 129 16.90 7.49 11.30
C PRO A 129 15.43 7.93 11.14
N PRO A 130 14.65 8.01 12.24
CA PRO A 130 13.28 8.49 12.17
C PRO A 130 13.24 9.98 11.85
N GLU A 131 12.29 10.38 11.02
CA GLU A 131 12.02 11.77 10.66
C GLU A 131 10.78 12.26 11.40
N THR A 132 10.89 13.36 12.15
CA THR A 132 9.76 13.96 12.89
C THR A 132 9.46 15.36 12.37
N TYR A 133 8.18 15.64 12.13
CA TYR A 133 7.72 16.95 11.65
C TYR A 133 6.28 17.26 12.09
N GLN A 134 5.86 18.51 11.95
CA GLN A 134 4.49 18.94 12.24
C GLN A 134 3.64 18.95 10.97
N LEU A 135 2.42 18.43 11.08
CA LEU A 135 1.42 18.41 10.04
C LEU A 135 0.19 19.18 10.50
N THR A 136 -0.01 20.38 9.95
CA THR A 136 -1.22 21.18 10.13
C THR A 136 -2.07 21.11 8.88
N PHE A 137 -3.37 20.83 9.04
CA PHE A 137 -4.32 20.85 7.94
C PHE A 137 -5.71 21.32 8.37
N ASN A 138 -6.46 21.82 7.40
CA ASN A 138 -7.85 22.25 7.59
C ASN A 138 -8.79 21.03 7.60
N LYS A 139 -9.66 20.95 8.61
CA LYS A 139 -10.54 19.81 8.89
C LYS A 139 -11.63 19.56 7.84
N GLN A 140 -11.99 20.59 7.07
CA GLN A 140 -13.05 20.51 6.05
C GLN A 140 -12.45 20.23 4.67
N THR A 141 -11.44 21.01 4.29
CA THR A 141 -10.85 20.96 2.95
C THR A 141 -9.72 19.95 2.82
N LEU A 142 -9.17 19.49 3.96
CA LEU A 142 -7.98 18.61 4.03
C LEU A 142 -6.72 19.21 3.40
N LYS A 143 -6.74 20.51 3.09
CA LYS A 143 -5.56 21.24 2.61
C LYS A 143 -4.59 21.45 3.77
N ARG A 144 -3.30 21.31 3.46
CA ARG A 144 -2.16 21.40 4.38
C ARG A 144 -1.23 22.51 3.95
N ASP A 145 -0.53 23.09 4.92
CA ASP A 145 0.33 24.25 4.70
C ASP A 145 1.73 23.84 4.21
N GLN A 146 2.22 22.67 4.63
CA GLN A 146 3.52 22.11 4.24
C GLN A 146 3.36 20.70 3.67
N ARG A 147 4.37 20.23 2.93
CA ARG A 147 4.43 18.86 2.39
C ARG A 147 5.52 18.07 3.10
N GLY A 148 5.11 17.18 3.99
CA GLY A 148 5.88 16.06 4.49
C GLY A 148 5.67 14.77 3.70
N PRO A 149 6.53 13.76 3.91
CA PRO A 149 6.58 12.53 3.12
C PRO A 149 5.34 11.64 3.24
N MET A 150 4.61 11.68 4.36
CA MET A 150 3.46 10.79 4.61
C MET A 150 2.14 11.54 4.85
N ASP A 151 2.09 12.84 4.59
CA ASP A 151 0.95 13.69 4.96
C ASP A 151 -0.38 13.21 4.40
N SER A 152 -0.42 12.86 3.11
CA SER A 152 -1.67 12.42 2.47
C SER A 152 -2.21 11.14 3.13
N LEU A 153 -1.32 10.24 3.55
CA LEU A 153 -1.69 9.00 4.23
C LEU A 153 -2.16 9.28 5.66
N VAL A 154 -1.44 10.11 6.41
CA VAL A 154 -1.82 10.52 7.77
C VAL A 154 -3.18 11.23 7.78
N ILE A 155 -3.40 12.19 6.89
CA ILE A 155 -4.68 12.91 6.76
C ILE A 155 -5.81 11.92 6.42
N SER A 156 -5.59 11.03 5.46
CA SER A 156 -6.60 10.03 5.07
C SER A 156 -6.94 9.09 6.23
N LYS A 157 -5.93 8.64 6.99
CA LYS A 157 -6.11 7.79 8.17
C LYS A 157 -6.87 8.51 9.28
N ALA A 158 -6.49 9.76 9.57
CA ALA A 158 -7.16 10.57 10.58
C ALA A 158 -8.63 10.86 10.19
N GLN A 159 -8.91 11.11 8.91
CA GLN A 159 -10.27 11.29 8.41
C GLN A 159 -11.09 9.99 8.54
N TRP A 160 -10.50 8.84 8.19
CA TRP A 160 -11.16 7.54 8.35
C TRP A 160 -11.50 7.26 9.82
N LEU A 161 -10.53 7.47 10.73
CA LEU A 161 -10.74 7.33 12.17
C LEU A 161 -11.86 8.26 12.67
N ARG A 162 -11.86 9.53 12.21
CA ARG A 162 -12.92 10.48 12.52
C ARG A 162 -14.29 10.00 12.11
N ARG A 163 -14.45 9.44 10.90
CA ARG A 163 -15.75 8.93 10.45
C ARG A 163 -16.27 7.82 11.37
N ARG A 164 -15.37 7.04 11.98
CA ARG A 164 -15.71 5.95 12.90
C ARG A 164 -15.97 6.42 14.34
N GLN A 165 -15.20 7.39 14.82
CA GLN A 165 -15.21 7.86 16.22
C GLN A 165 -15.96 9.18 16.42
N GLN A 166 -16.48 9.77 15.34
CA GLN A 166 -17.12 11.09 15.28
C GLN A 166 -16.27 12.29 15.73
N THR A 167 -15.03 12.05 16.16
CA THR A 167 -14.06 13.04 16.64
C THR A 167 -12.71 12.83 15.97
N TRP A 168 -11.88 13.87 15.90
CA TRP A 168 -10.53 13.72 15.35
C TRP A 168 -9.65 12.91 16.32
N PRO A 169 -8.90 11.91 15.83
CA PRO A 169 -8.13 11.03 16.71
C PRO A 169 -7.02 11.79 17.46
N THR A 170 -6.73 11.35 18.67
CA THR A 170 -5.57 11.85 19.43
C THR A 170 -4.27 11.29 18.87
N ASP A 171 -4.28 10.08 18.35
CA ASP A 171 -3.11 9.40 17.80
C ASP A 171 -3.48 8.36 16.74
N GLY A 172 -2.48 7.84 16.06
CA GLY A 172 -2.63 6.69 15.19
C GLY A 172 -1.35 6.30 14.46
N ALA A 173 -1.46 5.25 13.65
CA ALA A 173 -0.37 4.74 12.83
C ALA A 173 -0.85 4.36 11.43
N ILE A 174 0.05 4.47 10.46
CA ILE A 174 -0.15 4.03 9.08
C ILE A 174 1.19 3.59 8.45
N GLU A 175 1.12 2.66 7.50
CA GLU A 175 2.28 2.13 6.78
C GLU A 175 2.12 2.30 5.28
N ASP A 176 3.24 2.54 4.58
CA ASP A 176 3.34 2.67 3.12
C ASP A 176 4.30 1.66 2.52
#